data_AF-A0A1S8WSX9-F1
#
_entry.id   AF-A0A1S8WSX9-F1
#
_cell.length_a   1.000
_cell.length_b   1.000
_cell.length_c   1.000
_cell.angle_alpha   90.00
_cell.angle_beta   90.00
_cell.angle_gamma   90.00
#
_symmetry.space_group_name_H-M   'P 1'
#
loop_
_entity.id
_entity.type
_entity.pdbx_description
1 polymer ?
#
loop_
_entity_poly.entity_id
_entity_poly.type
_entity_poly.pdbx_seq_one_letter_code
_entity_poly.pdbx_strand_id
1 'polypeptide(L)'
;MRVLLDVHPWIRCGAEGVVIKPVLDFRHNMPPFHVNWSREAGIYPDLLDSAIAQYILRIINGMGPPARLLCYKRPRVLLHMEYLANLFPNSKFIVMLRDGRAVAVSLGEWSSRSTKVLHGFLRTWMIDNLKIIQACHRVGSERCIIVRYELLVLNPERELKVLT
;
A
#
# COMPACT_ATOMS: atom_id res chain seq x y z
N MET A 1 -8.15 0.81 -10.47
CA MET A 1 -7.81 2.01 -9.68
C MET A 1 -6.59 2.76 -10.21
N ARG A 2 -5.34 2.26 -10.07
CA ARG A 2 -4.16 3.04 -10.52
C ARG A 2 -4.22 3.53 -11.97
N VAL A 3 -4.80 2.72 -12.86
CA VAL A 3 -4.93 3.06 -14.28
C VAL A 3 -5.92 4.21 -14.47
N LEU A 4 -6.99 4.29 -13.67
CA LEU A 4 -7.92 5.42 -13.69
C LEU A 4 -7.24 6.71 -13.22
N LEU A 5 -6.31 6.60 -12.27
CA LEU A 5 -5.50 7.74 -11.81
C LEU A 5 -4.45 8.16 -12.86
N ASP A 6 -3.80 7.20 -13.52
CA ASP A 6 -2.81 7.44 -14.58
C ASP A 6 -3.40 8.20 -15.80
N VAL A 7 -4.73 8.21 -15.98
CA VAL A 7 -5.40 8.99 -17.03
C VAL A 7 -5.43 10.49 -16.70
N HIS A 8 -5.34 10.88 -15.42
CA HIS A 8 -5.38 12.28 -15.03
C HIS A 8 -4.07 12.99 -15.41
N PRO A 9 -4.10 14.17 -16.06
CA PRO A 9 -2.90 14.81 -16.62
C PRO A 9 -1.83 15.20 -15.59
N TRP A 10 -2.20 15.23 -14.30
CA TRP A 10 -1.28 15.56 -13.21
C TRP A 10 -0.77 14.36 -12.43
N ILE A 11 -1.33 13.16 -12.61
CA ILE A 11 -1.06 12.01 -11.74
C ILE A 11 -0.31 10.94 -12.54
N ARG A 12 0.75 10.39 -11.94
CA ARG A 12 1.47 9.23 -12.48
C ARG A 12 1.72 8.19 -11.40
N CYS A 13 1.03 7.07 -11.51
CA CYS A 13 1.24 5.86 -10.74
C CYS A 13 2.28 4.93 -11.39
N GLY A 14 2.11 4.63 -12.68
CA GLY A 14 2.97 3.69 -13.40
C GLY A 14 2.81 2.22 -12.96
N ALA A 15 3.67 1.35 -13.48
CA ALA A 15 3.64 -0.09 -13.23
C ALA A 15 3.92 -0.44 -11.75
N GLU A 16 3.61 -1.68 -11.34
CA GLU A 16 3.92 -2.11 -9.97
C GLU A 16 5.43 -2.32 -9.78
N GLY A 17 6.05 -1.54 -8.91
CA GLY A 17 7.40 -1.81 -8.42
C GLY A 17 7.39 -2.87 -7.32
N VAL A 18 8.39 -3.76 -7.30
CA VAL A 18 8.49 -4.86 -6.33
C VAL A 18 9.46 -4.61 -5.18
N VAL A 19 10.29 -3.55 -5.27
CA VAL A 19 11.45 -3.33 -4.38
C VAL A 19 11.16 -2.54 -3.10
N ILE A 20 10.09 -1.73 -3.07
CA ILE A 20 9.74 -0.92 -1.89
C ILE A 20 9.25 -1.80 -0.73
N LYS A 21 8.42 -2.82 -1.01
CA LYS A 21 7.88 -3.69 0.04
C LYS A 21 8.97 -4.42 0.85
N PRO A 22 9.97 -5.06 0.22
CA PRO A 22 11.08 -5.67 0.95
C PRO A 22 11.80 -4.73 1.92
N VAL A 23 12.02 -3.47 1.55
CA VAL A 23 12.66 -2.47 2.44
C VAL A 23 11.78 -2.12 3.63
N LEU A 24 10.47 -1.99 3.41
CA LEU A 24 9.51 -1.78 4.51
C LEU A 24 9.44 -2.99 5.44
N ASP A 25 9.43 -4.21 4.89
CA ASP A 25 9.45 -5.45 5.66
C ASP A 25 10.75 -5.59 6.47
N PHE A 26 11.90 -5.24 5.89
CA PHE A 26 13.19 -5.20 6.58
C PHE A 26 13.14 -4.26 7.80
N ARG A 27 12.62 -3.04 7.61
CA ARG A 27 12.52 -2.06 8.69
C ARG A 27 11.58 -2.50 9.80
N HIS A 28 10.43 -3.07 9.44
CA HIS A 28 9.40 -3.48 10.40
C HIS A 28 9.79 -4.74 11.19
N ASN A 29 10.49 -5.68 10.56
CA ASN A 29 10.87 -6.96 11.16
C ASN A 29 12.28 -6.94 11.78
N MET A 30 12.91 -5.78 11.89
CA MET A 30 14.27 -5.67 12.44
C MET A 30 14.29 -6.13 13.90
N PRO A 31 15.10 -7.15 14.26
CA PRO A 31 15.18 -7.63 15.63
C PRO A 31 15.67 -6.56 16.61
N PRO A 32 15.24 -6.57 17.88
CA PRO A 32 15.63 -5.56 18.86
C PRO A 32 17.15 -5.41 19.04
N PHE A 33 17.91 -6.51 18.96
CA PHE A 33 19.37 -6.45 19.07
C PHE A 33 20.03 -5.68 17.91
N HIS A 34 19.52 -5.85 16.67
CA HIS A 34 19.99 -5.06 15.52
C HIS A 34 19.67 -3.58 15.70
N VAL A 35 18.51 -3.23 16.25
CA VAL A 35 18.15 -1.84 16.55
C VAL A 35 19.13 -1.25 17.58
N ASN A 36 19.45 -2.00 18.64
CA ASN A 36 20.37 -1.54 19.69
C ASN A 36 21.80 -1.36 19.15
N TRP A 37 22.33 -2.34 18.42
CA TRP A 37 23.66 -2.23 17.82
C TRP A 37 23.75 -1.11 16.78
N SER A 38 22.68 -0.89 16.01
CA SER A 38 22.61 0.25 15.09
C SER A 38 22.74 1.57 15.85
N ARG A 39 22.06 1.71 17.00
CA ARG A 39 22.16 2.91 17.84
C ARG A 39 23.56 3.09 18.44
N GLU A 40 24.20 2.01 18.90
CA GLU A 40 25.59 2.05 19.40
C GLU A 40 26.57 2.49 18.29
N ALA A 41 26.30 2.12 17.04
CA ALA A 41 27.04 2.56 15.87
C ALA A 41 26.64 3.97 15.35
N GLY A 42 25.79 4.71 16.08
CA GLY A 42 25.32 6.05 15.69
C GLY A 42 24.22 6.07 14.62
N ILE A 43 23.66 4.92 14.26
CA ILE A 43 22.54 4.77 13.32
C ILE A 43 21.24 4.80 14.13
N TYR A 44 20.76 6.01 14.41
CA TYR A 44 19.50 6.23 15.12
C TYR A 44 18.27 5.93 14.22
N PRO A 45 17.11 5.60 14.81
CA PRO A 45 15.88 5.30 14.06
C PRO A 45 15.54 6.36 13.01
N ASP A 46 15.67 7.64 13.35
CA ASP A 46 15.32 8.77 12.49
C ASP A 46 16.23 8.84 11.24
N LEU A 47 17.51 8.50 11.39
CA LEU A 47 18.46 8.43 10.27
C LEU A 47 18.08 7.29 9.32
N LEU A 48 17.75 6.12 9.86
CA LEU A 48 17.31 4.97 9.07
C LEU A 48 15.99 5.27 8.34
N ASP A 49 15.04 5.89 9.03
CA ASP A 49 13.74 6.28 8.49
C ASP A 49 13.90 7.31 7.36
N SER A 50 14.79 8.30 7.54
CA SER A 50 15.18 9.25 6.48
C SER A 50 15.81 8.56 5.28
N ALA A 51 16.73 7.63 5.50
CA ALA A 51 17.36 6.86 4.41
C ALA A 51 16.33 6.01 3.64
N ILE A 52 15.39 5.38 4.34
CA ILE A 52 14.29 4.62 3.72
C ILE A 52 13.37 5.54 2.93
N ALA A 53 13.01 6.71 3.46
CA ALA A 53 12.19 7.68 2.76
C ALA A 53 12.86 8.14 1.45
N GLN A 54 14.17 8.42 1.49
CA GLN A 54 14.94 8.79 0.30
C GLN A 54 15.01 7.65 -0.72
N TYR A 55 15.19 6.41 -0.27
CA TYR A 55 15.14 5.23 -1.14
C TYR A 55 13.78 5.13 -1.87
N ILE A 56 12.68 5.20 -1.12
CA ILE A 56 11.32 5.12 -1.67
C ILE A 56 11.08 6.26 -2.67
N LEU A 57 11.41 7.51 -2.30
CA LEU A 57 11.23 8.68 -3.14
C LEU A 57 12.05 8.57 -4.43
N ARG A 58 13.30 8.12 -4.35
CA ARG A 58 14.16 7.93 -5.53
C ARG A 58 13.57 6.91 -6.50
N ILE A 59 13.08 5.78 -5.99
CA ILE A 59 12.43 4.75 -6.80
C ILE A 59 11.16 5.30 -7.46
N ILE A 60 10.25 5.92 -6.71
CA ILE A 60 8.97 6.46 -7.24
C ILE A 60 9.21 7.56 -8.29
N ASN A 61 10.26 8.38 -8.13
CA ASN A 61 10.67 9.36 -9.12
C ASN A 61 11.23 8.72 -10.39
N GLY A 62 12.07 7.68 -10.25
CA GLY A 62 12.76 7.03 -11.37
C GLY A 62 11.92 6.02 -12.17
N MET A 63 10.75 5.63 -11.67
CA MET A 63 9.89 4.61 -12.30
C MET A 63 9.17 5.08 -13.58
N GLY A 64 9.24 6.37 -13.95
CA GLY A 64 8.54 6.88 -15.13
C GLY A 64 8.74 8.38 -15.36
N PRO A 65 7.98 8.98 -16.28
CA PRO A 65 8.09 10.41 -16.57
C PRO A 65 7.73 11.27 -15.36
N PRO A 66 8.19 12.54 -15.33
CA PRO A 66 7.83 13.49 -14.29
C PRO A 66 6.32 13.78 -14.32
N ALA A 67 5.72 13.96 -13.15
CA ALA A 67 4.34 14.37 -12.99
C ALA A 67 4.19 15.22 -11.72
N ARG A 68 3.13 16.02 -11.64
CA ARG A 68 2.87 16.88 -10.47
C ARG A 68 2.56 16.05 -9.23
N LEU A 69 1.82 14.96 -9.37
CA LEU A 69 1.44 14.05 -8.30
C LEU A 69 1.96 12.66 -8.62
N LEU A 70 2.84 12.15 -7.76
CA LEU A 70 3.37 10.81 -7.89
C LEU A 70 2.53 9.85 -7.06
N CYS A 71 2.23 8.71 -7.67
CA CYS A 71 1.48 7.64 -7.05
C CYS A 71 2.33 6.37 -7.08
N TYR A 72 2.11 5.50 -6.11
CA TYR A 72 2.71 4.18 -6.09
C TYR A 72 1.65 3.16 -5.69
N LYS A 73 1.55 2.07 -6.45
CA LYS A 73 0.56 1.02 -6.19
C LYS A 73 1.23 -0.33 -6.08
N ARG A 74 1.12 -0.93 -4.89
CA ARG A 74 1.40 -2.33 -4.61
C ARG A 74 0.50 -2.77 -3.44
N PRO A 75 -0.34 -3.82 -3.59
CA PRO A 75 -1.39 -4.12 -2.60
C PRO A 75 -0.90 -4.23 -1.16
N ARG A 76 0.17 -4.99 -0.93
CA ARG A 76 0.70 -5.26 0.41
C ARG A 76 1.60 -4.17 1.00
N VAL A 77 1.81 -3.06 0.30
CA VAL A 77 2.54 -1.90 0.87
C VAL A 77 1.66 -1.15 1.87
N LEU A 78 0.33 -1.21 1.71
CA LEU A 78 -0.63 -0.64 2.67
C LEU A 78 -0.62 -1.32 4.05
N LEU A 79 0.01 -2.50 4.20
CA LEU A 79 0.25 -3.08 5.52
C LEU A 79 1.18 -2.21 6.38
N HIS A 80 1.95 -1.32 5.75
CA HIS A 80 2.87 -0.37 6.39
C HIS A 80 2.33 1.07 6.33
N MET A 81 1.01 1.26 6.18
CA MET A 81 0.40 2.56 5.92
C MET A 81 0.72 3.60 7.00
N GLU A 82 0.62 3.26 8.29
CA GLU A 82 0.93 4.19 9.39
C GLU A 82 2.40 4.65 9.33
N TYR A 83 3.33 3.72 9.07
CA TYR A 83 4.75 4.06 8.92
C TYR A 83 4.99 4.94 7.69
N LEU A 84 4.37 4.63 6.55
CA LEU A 84 4.44 5.47 5.35
C LEU A 84 3.84 6.87 5.58
N ALA A 85 2.77 6.96 6.38
CA ALA A 85 2.12 8.22 6.71
C ALA A 85 3.03 9.12 7.56
N ASN A 86 3.87 8.51 8.41
CA ASN A 86 4.92 9.19 9.19
C ASN A 86 6.09 9.63 8.30
N LEU A 87 6.59 8.75 7.42
CA LEU A 87 7.69 9.08 6.50
C LEU A 87 7.34 10.18 5.50
N PHE A 88 6.08 10.22 5.05
CA PHE A 88 5.61 11.17 4.05
C PHE A 88 4.36 11.90 4.57
N PRO A 89 4.50 12.99 5.35
CA PRO A 89 3.37 13.67 6.00
C PRO A 89 2.29 14.20 5.04
N ASN A 90 2.66 14.50 3.79
CA ASN A 90 1.74 14.99 2.76
C ASN A 90 1.15 13.87 1.88
N SER A 91 1.50 12.60 2.13
CA SER A 91 0.98 11.48 1.36
C SER A 91 -0.49 11.18 1.71
N LYS A 92 -1.25 10.75 0.70
CA LYS A 92 -2.61 10.24 0.83
C LYS A 92 -2.67 8.77 0.42
N PHE A 93 -3.64 8.03 0.97
CA PHE A 93 -3.79 6.59 0.79
C PHE A 93 -5.19 6.27 0.25
N ILE A 94 -5.23 5.40 -0.76
CA ILE A 94 -6.47 4.84 -1.30
C ILE A 94 -6.46 3.34 -1.03
N VAL A 95 -7.34 2.89 -0.15
CA VAL A 95 -7.55 1.48 0.17
C VAL A 95 -8.62 0.92 -0.74
N MET A 96 -8.24 0.05 -1.67
CA MET A 96 -9.21 -0.69 -2.48
C MET A 96 -9.72 -1.90 -1.71
N LEU A 97 -10.99 -1.87 -1.31
CA LEU A 97 -11.66 -2.99 -0.65
C LEU A 97 -12.57 -3.72 -1.64
N ARG A 98 -12.39 -5.03 -1.77
CA ARG A 98 -13.19 -5.90 -2.65
C ARG A 98 -13.62 -7.13 -1.86
N ASP A 99 -14.79 -7.69 -2.14
CA ASP A 99 -15.26 -8.94 -1.52
C ASP A 99 -14.15 -10.01 -1.55
N GLY A 100 -13.79 -10.52 -0.36
CA GLY A 100 -12.72 -11.51 -0.20
C GLY A 100 -12.96 -12.81 -0.97
N ARG A 101 -14.22 -13.21 -1.17
CA ARG A 101 -14.60 -14.36 -1.99
C ARG A 101 -14.28 -14.11 -3.46
N ALA A 102 -14.62 -12.93 -3.96
CA ALA A 102 -14.31 -12.53 -5.32
C ALA A 102 -12.79 -12.41 -5.54
N VAL A 103 -12.05 -11.90 -4.55
CA VAL A 103 -10.58 -11.86 -4.59
C VAL A 103 -10.01 -13.28 -4.61
N ALA A 104 -10.49 -14.18 -3.75
CA ALA A 104 -9.98 -15.56 -3.66
C ALA A 104 -10.18 -16.33 -4.98
N VAL A 105 -11.33 -16.17 -5.63
CA VAL A 105 -11.61 -16.74 -6.96
C VAL A 105 -10.73 -16.10 -8.04
N SER A 106 -10.43 -14.79 -7.96
CA SER A 106 -9.60 -14.13 -8.96
C SER A 106 -8.11 -14.50 -8.92
N LEU A 107 -7.61 -15.00 -7.79
CA LEU A 107 -6.19 -15.32 -7.59
C LEU A 107 -5.80 -16.74 -8.05
N GLY A 108 -6.71 -17.52 -8.64
CA GLY A 108 -6.38 -18.82 -9.22
C GLY A 108 -7.53 -19.45 -9.98
N GLU A 109 -7.21 -20.42 -10.83
CA GLU A 109 -8.21 -21.29 -11.43
C GLU A 109 -8.79 -22.19 -10.33
N TRP A 110 -10.01 -21.85 -9.90
CA TRP A 110 -10.77 -22.50 -8.83
C TRP A 110 -10.84 -24.03 -8.97
N SER A 111 -10.77 -24.54 -10.21
CA SER A 111 -10.77 -25.97 -10.56
C SER A 111 -9.66 -26.81 -9.89
N SER A 112 -8.58 -26.18 -9.41
CA SER A 112 -7.39 -26.88 -8.90
C SER A 112 -7.16 -26.74 -7.39
N ARG A 113 -7.97 -25.95 -6.66
CA ARG A 113 -7.68 -25.60 -5.24
C ARG A 113 -8.62 -26.32 -4.27
N SER A 114 -8.05 -26.95 -3.25
CA SER A 114 -8.83 -27.57 -2.17
C SER A 114 -9.49 -26.51 -1.26
N THR A 115 -10.56 -26.91 -0.56
CA THR A 115 -11.25 -26.07 0.42
C THR A 115 -10.32 -25.52 1.49
N LYS A 116 -9.30 -26.30 1.90
CA LYS A 116 -8.28 -25.86 2.87
C LYS A 116 -7.47 -24.68 2.36
N VAL A 117 -7.10 -24.71 1.07
CA VAL A 117 -6.36 -23.62 0.41
C VAL A 117 -7.23 -22.37 0.35
N LEU A 118 -8.51 -22.48 -0.04
CA LEU A 118 -9.43 -21.34 -0.03
C LEU A 118 -9.54 -20.74 1.38
N HIS A 119 -9.75 -21.57 2.39
CA HIS A 119 -9.89 -21.09 3.77
C HIS A 119 -8.65 -20.31 4.23
N GLY A 120 -7.45 -20.81 3.90
CA GLY A 120 -6.19 -20.09 4.17
C GLY A 120 -6.11 -18.73 3.46
N PHE A 121 -6.53 -18.65 2.20
CA PHE A 121 -6.58 -17.38 1.46
C PHE A 121 -7.58 -16.39 2.05
N LEU A 122 -8.81 -16.83 2.34
CA LEU A 122 -9.83 -15.98 2.95
C LEU A 122 -9.41 -15.48 4.32
N ARG A 123 -8.78 -16.34 5.13
CA ARG A 123 -8.23 -15.96 6.43
C ARG A 123 -7.13 -14.91 6.29
N THR A 124 -6.20 -15.10 5.36
CA THR A 124 -5.12 -14.12 5.09
C THR A 124 -5.69 -12.80 4.58
N TRP A 125 -6.62 -12.85 3.63
CA TRP A 125 -7.32 -11.67 3.10
C TRP A 125 -8.02 -10.90 4.23
N MET A 126 -8.74 -11.60 5.12
CA MET A 126 -9.44 -10.99 6.24
C MET A 126 -8.47 -10.29 7.19
N ILE A 127 -7.40 -10.98 7.60
CA ILE A 127 -6.39 -10.42 8.51
C ILE A 127 -5.72 -9.20 7.90
N ASP A 128 -5.28 -9.28 6.64
CA ASP A 128 -4.59 -8.18 5.94
C ASP A 128 -5.53 -6.96 5.80
N ASN A 129 -6.79 -7.16 5.39
CA ASN A 129 -7.73 -6.05 5.21
C ASN A 129 -8.17 -5.43 6.54
N LEU A 130 -8.36 -6.21 7.61
CA LEU A 130 -8.66 -5.66 8.93
C LEU A 130 -7.53 -4.73 9.40
N LYS A 131 -6.27 -5.13 9.23
CA LYS A 131 -5.11 -4.28 9.56
C LYS A 131 -5.09 -3.00 8.73
N ILE A 132 -5.30 -3.10 7.41
CA ILE A 132 -5.29 -1.94 6.51
C ILE A 132 -6.44 -0.97 6.82
N ILE A 133 -7.64 -1.47 7.12
CA ILE A 133 -8.81 -0.66 7.48
C ILE A 133 -8.55 0.07 8.80
N GLN A 134 -8.03 -0.63 9.81
CA GLN A 134 -7.67 -0.01 11.09
C GLN A 134 -6.59 1.08 10.93
N ALA A 135 -5.55 0.79 10.15
CA ALA A 135 -4.52 1.77 9.82
C ALA A 135 -5.09 3.00 9.11
N CYS A 136 -6.02 2.80 8.16
CA CYS A 136 -6.69 3.89 7.46
C CYS A 136 -7.46 4.80 8.42
N HIS A 137 -8.18 4.22 9.38
CA HIS A 137 -8.87 4.98 10.43
C HIS A 137 -7.91 5.77 11.32
N ARG A 138 -6.75 5.21 11.68
CA ARG A 138 -5.73 5.90 12.49
C ARG A 138 -5.05 7.04 11.73
N VAL A 139 -4.78 6.86 10.44
CA VAL A 139 -4.21 7.89 9.57
C VAL A 139 -5.18 9.07 9.36
N GLY A 140 -6.49 8.81 9.45
CA GLY A 140 -7.53 9.84 9.40
C GLY A 140 -8.11 10.07 8.01
N SER A 141 -9.35 10.57 7.97
CA SER A 141 -10.14 10.74 6.73
C SER A 141 -9.59 11.77 5.75
N GLU A 142 -8.78 12.72 6.21
CA GLU A 142 -8.12 13.70 5.34
C GLU A 142 -7.02 13.08 4.47
N ARG A 143 -6.44 11.97 4.95
CA ARG A 143 -5.28 11.32 4.35
C ARG A 143 -5.55 9.90 3.88
N CYS A 144 -6.59 9.23 4.35
CA CYS A 144 -6.93 7.89 3.91
C CYS A 144 -8.42 7.73 3.55
N ILE A 145 -8.68 7.12 2.40
CA ILE A 145 -10.03 6.76 1.94
C ILE A 145 -10.11 5.28 1.58
N ILE A 146 -11.24 4.65 1.91
CA ILE A 146 -11.56 3.28 1.51
C ILE A 146 -12.54 3.34 0.35
N VAL A 147 -12.15 2.77 -0.79
CA VAL A 147 -12.95 2.69 -2.01
C VAL A 147 -13.39 1.24 -2.21
N ARG A 148 -14.70 1.02 -2.27
CA ARG A 148 -15.27 -0.31 -2.54
C ARG A 148 -15.21 -0.60 -4.04
N TYR A 149 -14.53 -1.66 -4.41
CA TYR A 149 -14.34 -2.05 -5.81
C TYR A 149 -15.68 -2.21 -6.56
N GLU A 150 -16.66 -2.84 -5.93
CA GLU A 150 -17.97 -3.10 -6.54
C GLU A 150 -18.71 -1.78 -6.83
N LEU A 151 -18.64 -0.81 -5.91
CA LEU A 151 -19.24 0.50 -6.12
C LEU A 151 -18.51 1.29 -7.20
N LEU A 152 -17.18 1.24 -7.22
CA LEU A 152 -16.37 1.90 -8.25
C LEU A 152 -16.68 1.37 -9.66
N VAL A 153 -16.90 0.06 -9.80
CA VAL A 153 -17.28 -0.54 -11.09
C VAL A 153 -18.70 -0.15 -11.49
N LEU A 154 -19.64 -0.13 -10.54
CA LEU A 154 -21.04 0.20 -10.81
C LEU A 154 -21.27 1.70 -11.06
N ASN A 155 -20.52 2.58 -10.40
CA ASN A 155 -20.73 4.03 -10.41
C ASN A 155 -19.38 4.80 -10.51
N PRO A 156 -18.59 4.63 -11.59
CA PRO A 156 -17.23 5.12 -11.66
C PRO A 156 -17.11 6.64 -11.49
N GLU A 157 -17.99 7.42 -12.12
CA GLU A 157 -17.96 8.89 -12.01
C GLU A 157 -18.20 9.35 -10.57
N ARG A 158 -19.24 8.81 -9.92
CA ARG A 158 -19.60 9.15 -8.54
C ARG A 158 -18.45 8.83 -7.59
N GLU A 159 -17.88 7.63 -7.68
CA GLU A 159 -16.83 7.18 -6.75
C GLU A 159 -15.49 7.89 -7.01
N LEU A 160 -15.20 8.27 -8.26
CA LEU A 160 -13.98 9.05 -8.57
C LEU A 160 -14.08 10.51 -8.12
N LYS A 161 -15.27 11.13 -8.14
CA LYS A 161 -15.49 12.49 -7.63
C LYS A 161 -15.19 12.64 -6.13
N VAL A 162 -15.25 11.55 -5.37
CA VAL A 162 -14.89 11.58 -3.93
C VAL A 162 -13.37 11.65 -3.73
N LEU A 163 -12.58 11.38 -4.77
CA LEU A 163 -11.11 11.36 -4.72
C LEU A 163 -10.45 12.68 -5.13
N THR A 164 -11.22 13.61 -5.69
CA THR A 164 -10.81 14.96 -6.09
C THR A 164 -11.15 15.97 -5.02
#